data_AF-A0ABD1XYC9-F1
#
_entry.id   AF-A0ABD1XYC9-F1
#
_cell.length_a   1.000
_cell.length_b   1.000
_cell.length_c   1.000
_cell.angle_alpha   90.00
_cell.angle_beta   90.00
_cell.angle_gamma   90.00
#
_symmetry.space_group_name_H-M   'P 1'
#
loop_
_entity.id
_entity.type
_entity.pdbx_description
1 polymer ?
#
loop_
_entity_poly.entity_id
_entity_poly.type
_entity_poly.pdbx_seq_one_letter_code
_entity_poly.pdbx_strand_id
1 'polypeptide(L)'
;MQQQAASSATQQQQQGGQGGSPPPLMKLLELRPSANSTVNTKFIILEKGQPSRVSEGGPMVCVALVADHSAAAHLQLWGNECEAFQPSDIIRLTNGLFSYHKSNMVLRAGKKGSMEKIGDFSMVFVESPNMSRLQWVQDPNSKIWMPIGLGQQPSGALLRSPTGGMYHERFVM
;
A
#
# COMPACT_ATOMS: atom_id res chain seq x y z
N MET A 1 53.21 -30.99 -40.22
CA MET A 1 53.33 -29.74 -39.43
C MET A 1 52.11 -28.90 -39.74
N GLN A 2 51.15 -28.86 -38.81
CA GLN A 2 50.80 -27.68 -37.99
C GLN A 2 49.81 -26.75 -38.73
N GLN A 3 48.72 -26.23 -38.16
CA GLN A 3 48.03 -26.37 -36.87
C GLN A 3 46.68 -25.60 -36.97
N GLN A 4 45.65 -26.07 -36.23
CA GLN A 4 44.57 -25.34 -35.50
C GLN A 4 43.70 -24.28 -36.23
N ALA A 5 42.36 -24.37 -36.28
CA ALA A 5 41.29 -24.51 -35.27
C ALA A 5 40.91 -23.22 -34.51
N ALA A 6 39.65 -22.80 -34.70
CA ALA A 6 38.68 -22.09 -33.82
C ALA A 6 39.17 -20.84 -33.03
N SER A 7 38.44 -19.74 -32.88
CA SER A 7 37.03 -19.62 -32.48
C SER A 7 36.67 -18.12 -32.42
N SER A 8 35.38 -17.86 -32.62
CA SER A 8 34.68 -16.59 -32.53
C SER A 8 34.72 -15.95 -31.14
N ALA A 9 35.09 -14.66 -31.09
CA ALA A 9 34.87 -13.79 -29.94
C ALA A 9 33.94 -12.63 -30.34
N THR A 10 32.63 -12.90 -30.35
CA THR A 10 31.62 -11.83 -30.39
C THR A 10 31.55 -11.23 -28.98
N GLN A 11 32.15 -10.04 -28.82
CA GLN A 11 31.96 -9.21 -27.64
C GLN A 11 30.48 -8.82 -27.53
N GLN A 12 29.72 -9.52 -26.70
CA GLN A 12 28.47 -8.99 -26.16
C GLN A 12 28.82 -7.91 -25.14
N GLN A 13 28.59 -6.66 -25.51
CA GLN A 13 28.53 -5.54 -24.57
C GLN A 13 27.45 -5.83 -23.53
N GLN A 14 27.88 -6.15 -22.31
CA GLN A 14 27.06 -6.03 -21.12
C GLN A 14 26.69 -4.56 -20.96
N GLN A 15 25.42 -4.23 -21.22
CA GLN A 15 24.85 -2.97 -20.77
C GLN A 15 24.78 -3.02 -19.25
N GLY A 16 25.67 -2.27 -18.60
CA GLY A 16 25.61 -1.97 -17.18
C GLY A 16 24.32 -1.22 -16.86
N GLY A 17 23.34 -1.93 -16.33
CA GLY A 17 22.18 -1.32 -15.67
C GLY A 17 22.66 -0.62 -14.42
N GLN A 18 22.50 0.70 -14.39
CA GLN A 18 22.85 1.54 -13.25
C GLN A 18 22.27 0.96 -11.95
N GLY A 19 23.15 0.66 -11.01
CA GLY A 19 22.81 0.29 -9.63
C GLY A 19 22.24 1.49 -8.88
N GLY A 20 21.06 1.96 -9.28
CA GLY A 20 20.26 2.86 -8.48
C GLY A 20 19.73 2.09 -7.27
N SER A 21 19.96 2.60 -6.06
CA SER A 21 19.32 2.06 -4.86
C SER A 21 17.81 1.95 -5.11
N PRO A 22 17.16 0.82 -4.76
CA PRO A 22 15.72 0.70 -4.93
C PRO A 22 15.01 1.87 -4.23
N PRO A 23 13.92 2.41 -4.83
CA PRO A 23 13.23 3.55 -4.26
C PRO A 23 12.84 3.27 -2.80
N PRO A 24 12.89 4.28 -1.91
CA PRO A 24 12.55 4.10 -0.52
C PRO A 24 11.11 3.59 -0.40
N LEU A 25 10.93 2.59 0.47
CA LEU A 25 9.61 2.04 0.79
C LEU A 25 8.95 2.90 1.86
N MET A 26 7.70 3.29 1.61
CA MET A 26 6.86 3.98 2.60
C MET A 26 6.00 3.00 3.38
N LYS A 27 5.62 3.41 4.59
CA LYS A 27 4.71 2.64 5.46
C LYS A 27 3.26 2.80 5.01
N LEU A 28 2.39 1.82 5.32
CA LEU A 28 0.96 1.96 5.02
C LEU A 28 0.32 3.15 5.76
N LEU A 29 0.75 3.46 6.98
CA LEU A 29 0.25 4.63 7.73
C LEU A 29 0.54 5.99 7.05
N GLU A 30 1.54 6.03 6.17
CA GLU A 30 1.95 7.23 5.43
C GLU A 30 1.14 7.42 4.15
N LEU A 31 0.29 6.46 3.77
CA LEU A 31 -0.54 6.57 2.58
C LEU A 31 -1.43 7.81 2.63
N ARG A 32 -1.50 8.53 1.51
CA ARG A 32 -2.37 9.69 1.32
C ARG A 32 -3.09 9.56 -0.02
N PRO A 33 -4.38 9.93 -0.12
CA PRO A 33 -5.10 9.95 -1.38
C PRO A 33 -4.34 10.76 -2.44
N SER A 34 -3.95 10.11 -3.53
CA SER A 34 -3.31 10.78 -4.66
C SER A 34 -3.42 9.94 -5.92
N ALA A 35 -3.81 10.57 -7.02
CA ALA A 35 -3.75 9.96 -8.35
C ALA A 35 -2.38 10.15 -9.04
N ASN A 36 -1.54 11.05 -8.51
CA ASN A 36 -0.33 11.51 -9.18
C ASN A 36 0.95 11.16 -8.43
N SER A 37 0.86 10.79 -7.16
CA SER A 37 1.99 10.33 -6.35
C SER A 37 2.12 8.82 -6.43
N THR A 38 3.34 8.34 -6.62
CA THR A 38 3.64 6.92 -6.64
C THR A 38 3.90 6.40 -5.23
N VAL A 39 3.33 5.23 -4.95
CA VAL A 39 3.53 4.50 -3.70
C VAL A 39 4.46 3.33 -3.95
N ASN A 40 5.56 3.24 -3.22
CA ASN A 40 6.41 2.06 -3.15
C ASN A 40 6.32 1.51 -1.74
N THR A 41 5.82 0.29 -1.56
CA THR A 41 5.59 -0.28 -0.23
C THR A 41 5.68 -1.80 -0.26
N LYS A 42 5.74 -2.41 0.93
CA LYS A 42 5.63 -3.85 1.10
C LYS A 42 4.61 -4.15 2.19
N PHE A 43 3.85 -5.21 2.01
CA PHE A 43 2.78 -5.60 2.94
C PHE A 43 2.54 -7.10 2.85
N ILE A 44 1.93 -7.65 3.89
CA ILE A 44 1.38 -9.01 3.88
C ILE A 44 -0.10 -8.95 3.50
N ILE A 45 -0.57 -9.92 2.71
CA ILE A 45 -2.00 -10.13 2.45
C ILE A 45 -2.60 -10.91 3.62
N LEU A 46 -3.59 -10.33 4.29
CA LEU A 46 -4.28 -10.98 5.40
C LEU A 46 -5.49 -11.77 4.92
N GLU A 47 -6.32 -11.14 4.09
CA GLU A 47 -7.56 -11.73 3.57
C GLU A 47 -7.75 -11.32 2.12
N LYS A 48 -8.44 -12.17 1.33
CA LYS A 48 -8.79 -11.87 -0.06
C LYS A 48 -10.26 -12.20 -0.30
N GLY A 49 -11.01 -11.21 -0.76
CA GLY A 49 -12.41 -11.39 -1.17
C GLY A 49 -12.55 -12.21 -2.46
N GLN A 50 -13.76 -12.73 -2.70
CA GLN A 50 -14.03 -13.51 -3.90
C GLN A 50 -13.86 -12.66 -5.18
N PRO A 51 -13.13 -13.15 -6.20
CA PRO A 51 -13.06 -12.48 -7.49
C PRO A 51 -14.42 -12.36 -8.17
N SER A 52 -14.67 -11.22 -8.79
CA SER A 52 -15.87 -10.94 -9.58
C SER A 52 -15.49 -10.24 -10.88
N ARG A 53 -16.34 -10.32 -11.91
CA ARG A 53 -16.13 -9.58 -13.16
C ARG A 53 -16.67 -8.17 -13.05
N VAL A 54 -15.91 -7.19 -13.55
CA VAL A 54 -16.37 -5.78 -13.58
C VAL A 54 -17.51 -5.56 -14.57
N SER A 55 -17.52 -6.32 -15.66
CA SER A 55 -18.56 -6.35 -16.69
C SER A 55 -18.54 -7.70 -17.40
N GLU A 56 -19.56 -7.99 -18.20
CA GLU A 56 -19.55 -9.14 -19.09
C GLU A 56 -18.31 -9.12 -20.00
N GLY A 57 -17.56 -10.22 -20.06
CA GLY A 57 -16.27 -10.29 -20.76
C GLY A 57 -15.13 -9.46 -20.17
N GLY A 58 -15.37 -8.66 -19.13
CA GLY A 58 -14.39 -7.78 -18.49
C GLY A 58 -13.41 -8.52 -17.56
N PRO A 59 -12.35 -7.84 -17.11
CA PRO A 59 -11.36 -8.43 -16.22
C PRO A 59 -11.96 -8.79 -14.86
N MET A 60 -11.36 -9.81 -14.23
CA MET A 60 -11.63 -10.12 -12.83
C MET A 60 -11.10 -9.01 -11.92
N VAL A 61 -11.82 -8.74 -10.85
CA VAL A 61 -11.43 -7.84 -9.77
C VAL A 61 -11.70 -8.52 -8.43
N CYS A 62 -10.79 -8.34 -7.50
CA CYS A 62 -10.94 -8.77 -6.12
C CYS A 62 -10.28 -7.73 -5.21
N VAL A 63 -10.76 -7.67 -3.97
CA VAL A 63 -10.21 -6.76 -2.95
C VAL A 63 -9.60 -7.61 -1.85
N ALA A 64 -8.39 -7.27 -1.44
CA ALA A 64 -7.68 -7.91 -0.35
C ALA A 64 -7.47 -6.92 0.81
N LEU A 65 -7.50 -7.43 2.04
CA LEU A 65 -6.98 -6.73 3.20
C LEU A 65 -5.47 -6.96 3.27
N VAL A 66 -4.71 -5.87 3.29
CA VAL A 66 -3.24 -5.91 3.39
C VAL A 66 -2.77 -5.10 4.58
N ALA A 67 -1.65 -5.49 5.17
CA ALA A 67 -1.11 -4.82 6.35
C ALA A 67 0.42 -4.81 6.40
N ASP A 68 0.95 -3.86 7.16
CA ASP A 68 2.32 -3.81 7.63
C ASP A 68 2.35 -3.48 9.12
N HIS A 69 3.53 -3.35 9.72
CA HIS A 69 3.69 -3.02 11.15
C HIS A 69 3.07 -1.67 11.58
N SER A 70 2.58 -0.86 10.65
CA SER A 70 2.09 0.50 10.91
C SER A 70 0.58 0.69 10.72
N ALA A 71 -0.03 -0.01 9.76
CA ALA A 71 -1.45 0.12 9.42
C ALA A 71 -1.90 -1.01 8.48
N ALA A 72 -3.20 -1.01 8.15
CA ALA A 72 -3.79 -1.81 7.09
C ALA A 72 -4.40 -0.95 5.97
N ALA A 73 -4.64 -1.55 4.81
CA ALA A 73 -5.35 -0.93 3.70
C ALA A 73 -6.10 -1.99 2.87
N HIS A 74 -7.06 -1.55 2.05
CA HIS A 74 -7.63 -2.39 1.00
C HIS A 74 -6.77 -2.30 -0.27
N LEU A 75 -6.36 -3.44 -0.80
CA LEU A 75 -5.68 -3.59 -2.08
C LEU A 75 -6.67 -4.10 -3.13
N GLN A 76 -6.78 -3.41 -4.26
CA GLN A 76 -7.58 -3.87 -5.40
C GLN A 76 -6.67 -4.53 -6.43
N LEU A 77 -6.93 -5.80 -6.69
CA LEU A 77 -6.20 -6.65 -7.65
C LEU A 77 -7.02 -6.85 -8.93
N TRP A 78 -6.34 -7.06 -10.05
CA TRP A 78 -6.96 -7.20 -11.36
C TRP A 78 -6.50 -8.42 -12.14
N GLY A 79 -7.42 -9.04 -12.87
CA GLY A 79 -7.11 -10.13 -13.80
C GLY A 79 -6.36 -11.27 -13.14
N ASN A 80 -5.16 -11.56 -13.64
CA ASN A 80 -4.29 -12.63 -13.15
C ASN A 80 -3.79 -12.41 -11.71
N GLU A 81 -3.71 -11.15 -11.24
CA GLU A 81 -3.28 -10.85 -9.88
C GLU A 81 -4.22 -11.45 -8.83
N CYS A 82 -5.52 -11.57 -9.15
CA CYS A 82 -6.51 -12.17 -8.27
C CYS A 82 -6.28 -13.66 -8.02
N GLU A 83 -5.66 -14.36 -8.96
CA GLU A 83 -5.31 -15.77 -8.84
C GLU A 83 -3.88 -15.94 -8.30
N ALA A 84 -2.96 -15.06 -8.73
CA ALA A 84 -1.54 -15.15 -8.41
C ALA A 84 -1.23 -14.91 -6.93
N PHE A 85 -1.91 -13.97 -6.28
CA PHE A 85 -1.62 -13.59 -4.90
C PHE A 85 -2.62 -14.21 -3.91
N GLN A 86 -2.11 -14.75 -2.81
CA GLN A 86 -2.89 -15.45 -1.79
C GLN A 86 -2.68 -14.84 -0.40
N PRO A 87 -3.61 -15.07 0.56
CA PRO A 87 -3.36 -14.77 1.96
C PRO A 87 -2.02 -15.35 2.43
N SER A 88 -1.35 -14.63 3.32
CA SER A 88 0.02 -14.86 3.81
C SER A 88 1.15 -14.45 2.86
N ASP A 89 0.89 -14.11 1.59
CA ASP A 89 1.93 -13.61 0.70
C ASP A 89 2.45 -12.23 1.13
N ILE A 90 3.76 -12.05 1.09
CA ILE A 90 4.42 -10.76 1.27
C ILE A 90 4.69 -10.17 -0.11
N ILE A 91 4.04 -9.05 -0.41
CA ILE A 91 4.07 -8.40 -1.71
C ILE A 91 4.86 -7.11 -1.65
N ARG A 92 5.73 -6.89 -2.64
CA ARG A 92 6.32 -5.59 -2.95
C ARG A 92 5.49 -4.92 -4.03
N LEU A 93 4.92 -3.76 -3.71
CA LEU A 93 4.25 -2.88 -4.66
C LEU A 93 5.21 -1.77 -5.08
N THR A 94 5.43 -1.63 -6.38
CA THR A 94 6.24 -0.56 -6.98
C THR A 94 5.36 0.32 -7.85
N ASN A 95 5.52 1.65 -7.77
CA ASN A 95 4.74 2.65 -8.49
C ASN A 95 3.22 2.42 -8.39
N GLY A 96 2.76 2.07 -7.19
CA GLY A 96 1.35 1.96 -6.84
C GLY A 96 0.66 3.31 -6.70
N LEU A 97 -0.65 3.27 -6.50
CA LEU A 97 -1.52 4.42 -6.27
C LEU A 97 -2.45 4.11 -5.11
N PHE A 98 -2.64 5.07 -4.22
CA PHE A 98 -3.65 5.03 -3.18
C PHE A 98 -4.68 6.12 -3.46
N SER A 99 -5.84 5.73 -3.99
CA SER A 99 -6.84 6.68 -4.50
C SER A 99 -8.25 6.13 -4.40
N TYR A 100 -9.24 7.01 -4.50
CA TYR A 100 -10.63 6.57 -4.68
C TYR A 100 -10.79 5.83 -6.03
N HIS A 101 -11.42 4.67 -5.97
CA HIS A 101 -11.98 3.95 -7.12
C HIS A 101 -13.47 3.76 -6.86
N LYS A 102 -14.31 4.44 -7.65
CA LYS A 102 -15.72 4.69 -7.31
C LYS A 102 -15.81 5.34 -5.93
N SER A 103 -16.45 4.69 -4.97
CA SER A 103 -16.57 5.16 -3.57
C SER A 103 -15.53 4.56 -2.62
N ASN A 104 -14.66 3.66 -3.08
CA ASN A 104 -13.73 2.94 -2.20
C ASN A 104 -12.33 3.54 -2.29
N MET A 105 -11.73 3.87 -1.14
CA MET A 105 -10.32 4.21 -1.07
C MET A 105 -9.48 2.93 -1.15
N VAL A 106 -8.66 2.76 -2.18
CA VAL A 106 -7.92 1.51 -2.42
C VAL A 106 -6.49 1.78 -2.84
N LEU A 107 -5.59 0.88 -2.41
CA LEU A 107 -4.26 0.71 -2.97
C LEU A 107 -4.37 -0.16 -4.24
N ARG A 108 -3.57 0.14 -5.26
CA ARG A 108 -3.51 -0.63 -6.52
C ARG A 108 -2.19 -0.40 -7.24
N ALA A 109 -1.82 -1.29 -8.15
CA ALA A 109 -0.77 -0.99 -9.12
C ALA A 109 -1.19 0.19 -10.02
N GLY A 110 -0.27 1.14 -10.23
CA GLY A 110 -0.44 2.20 -11.22
C GLY A 110 -0.23 1.69 -12.65
N LYS A 111 -0.39 2.56 -13.66
CA LYS A 111 -0.18 2.19 -15.08
C LYS A 111 1.24 1.65 -15.36
N LYS A 112 2.24 2.14 -14.63
CA LYS A 112 3.64 1.68 -14.65
C LYS A 112 4.01 0.95 -13.36
N GLY A 113 3.00 0.51 -12.60
CA GLY A 113 3.17 -0.18 -11.34
C GLY A 113 3.27 -1.68 -11.54
N SER A 114 3.88 -2.34 -10.56
CA SER A 114 4.00 -3.80 -10.52
C SER A 114 3.86 -4.29 -9.09
N MET A 115 3.38 -5.53 -8.95
CA MET A 115 3.35 -6.27 -7.70
C MET A 115 4.14 -7.56 -7.87
N GLU A 116 4.95 -7.87 -6.88
CA GLU A 116 5.80 -9.06 -6.87
C GLU A 116 5.71 -9.72 -5.50
N LYS A 117 5.50 -11.04 -5.47
CA LYS A 117 5.65 -11.82 -4.25
C LYS A 117 7.13 -11.94 -3.91
N ILE A 118 7.51 -11.43 -2.75
CA ILE A 118 8.90 -11.41 -2.26
C ILE A 118 9.12 -12.32 -1.04
N GLY A 119 8.06 -12.98 -0.56
CA GLY A 119 8.10 -13.92 0.56
C GLY A 119 6.69 -14.29 1.00
N ASP A 120 6.59 -14.94 2.15
CA ASP A 120 5.34 -15.34 2.78
C ASP A 120 5.49 -15.43 4.31
N PHE A 121 4.35 -15.36 5.01
CA PHE A 121 4.11 -15.64 6.43
C PHE A 121 4.85 -14.74 7.46
N SER A 122 6.16 -14.60 7.39
CA SER A 122 7.00 -13.96 8.40
C SER A 122 7.09 -12.43 8.24
N MET A 123 5.97 -11.72 8.40
CA MET A 123 5.93 -10.26 8.44
C MET A 123 5.10 -9.76 9.62
N VAL A 124 5.64 -8.84 10.41
CA VAL A 124 4.91 -8.17 11.49
C VAL A 124 3.88 -7.20 10.90
N PHE A 125 2.66 -7.24 11.41
CA PHE A 125 1.56 -6.39 10.94
C PHE A 125 0.63 -5.91 12.06
N VAL A 126 -0.12 -4.85 11.77
CA VAL A 126 -1.27 -4.39 12.55
C VAL A 126 -2.47 -4.17 11.62
N GLU A 127 -3.67 -4.51 12.07
CA GLU A 127 -4.90 -4.33 11.28
C GLU A 127 -5.53 -2.93 11.43
N SER A 128 -5.08 -2.18 12.44
CA SER A 128 -5.60 -0.85 12.78
C SER A 128 -4.47 0.18 12.91
N PRO A 129 -4.64 1.39 12.35
CA PRO A 129 -5.79 1.86 11.59
C PRO A 129 -5.87 1.24 10.18
N ASN A 130 -7.06 1.15 9.60
CA ASN A 130 -7.23 0.80 8.20
C ASN A 130 -7.39 2.07 7.36
N MET A 131 -6.37 2.40 6.58
CA MET A 131 -6.25 3.63 5.80
C MET A 131 -7.37 3.78 4.76
N SER A 132 -7.90 2.67 4.25
CA SER A 132 -9.01 2.64 3.30
C SER A 132 -10.37 2.95 3.93
N ARG A 133 -10.49 2.88 5.26
CA ARG A 133 -11.71 3.17 6.00
C ARG A 133 -11.74 4.56 6.61
N LEU A 134 -10.63 5.30 6.50
CA LEU A 134 -10.55 6.67 7.03
C LEU A 134 -11.33 7.63 6.14
N GLN A 135 -11.89 8.66 6.79
CA GLN A 135 -12.37 9.85 6.10
C GLN A 135 -11.19 10.76 5.82
N TRP A 136 -11.11 11.27 4.60
CA TRP A 136 -10.02 12.13 4.16
C TRP A 136 -10.57 13.50 3.78
N VAL A 137 -9.95 14.55 4.30
CA VAL A 137 -10.25 15.94 3.95
C VAL A 137 -9.01 16.57 3.36
N GLN A 138 -9.19 17.29 2.26
CA GLN A 138 -8.12 18.08 1.68
C GLN A 138 -8.08 19.44 2.38
N ASP A 139 -6.92 19.80 2.93
CA ASP A 139 -6.72 21.13 3.48
C ASP A 139 -6.81 22.18 2.35
N PRO A 140 -7.67 23.20 2.48
CA PRO A 140 -7.90 24.18 1.41
C PRO A 140 -6.66 24.96 0.99
N ASN A 141 -5.69 25.15 1.90
CA ASN A 141 -4.54 26.02 1.70
C ASN A 141 -3.34 25.25 1.15
N SER A 142 -3.02 24.11 1.77
CA SER A 142 -1.86 23.28 1.47
C SER A 142 -2.15 22.18 0.44
N LYS A 143 -3.43 21.91 0.16
CA LYS A 143 -3.89 20.79 -0.68
C LYS A 143 -3.43 19.41 -0.19
N ILE A 144 -2.97 19.32 1.05
CA ILE A 144 -2.56 18.07 1.71
C ILE A 144 -3.81 17.34 2.19
N TRP A 145 -3.84 16.02 1.98
CA TRP A 145 -4.91 15.17 2.51
C TRP A 145 -4.64 14.82 3.98
N MET A 146 -5.63 15.07 4.84
CA MET A 146 -5.58 14.79 6.27
C MET A 146 -6.66 13.76 6.63
N PRO A 147 -6.32 12.72 7.41
CA PRO A 147 -7.31 11.77 7.92
C PRO A 147 -8.10 12.41 9.07
N ILE A 148 -9.43 12.31 9.03
CA ILE A 148 -10.29 12.66 10.16
C ILE A 148 -10.21 11.54 11.20
N GLY A 149 -10.04 11.89 12.48
CA GLY A 149 -10.14 10.95 13.60
C GLY A 149 -8.91 10.06 13.85
N LEU A 150 -7.91 10.07 12.97
CA LEU A 150 -6.62 9.43 13.22
C LEU A 150 -5.72 10.42 13.96
N GLY A 151 -5.88 10.49 15.29
CA GLY A 151 -4.93 11.18 16.16
C GLY A 151 -5.00 12.71 16.22
N GLN A 152 -6.13 13.34 15.87
CA GLN A 152 -6.43 14.66 16.46
C GLN A 152 -6.87 14.45 17.92
N GLN A 153 -5.94 14.14 18.81
CA GLN A 153 -6.02 14.78 20.11
C GLN A 153 -5.62 16.24 19.84
N PRO A 154 -6.51 17.22 20.01
CA PRO A 154 -6.10 18.60 19.92
C PRO A 154 -5.09 18.83 21.04
N SER A 155 -3.80 18.90 20.71
CA SER A 155 -2.82 19.47 21.61
C SER A 155 -3.23 20.93 21.87
N GLY A 156 -3.99 21.16 22.94
CA GLY A 156 -4.27 22.49 23.45
C GLY A 156 -5.71 23.02 23.36
N ALA A 157 -6.72 22.22 22.98
CA ALA A 157 -8.10 22.66 23.20
C ALA A 157 -8.53 22.31 24.64
N LEU A 158 -8.37 23.27 25.55
CA LEU A 158 -9.04 23.24 26.85
C LEU A 158 -10.55 23.11 26.60
N LEU A 159 -11.10 21.90 26.75
CA LEU A 159 -12.53 21.72 26.82
C LEU A 159 -13.01 22.45 28.08
N ARG A 160 -13.69 23.59 27.91
CA ARG A 160 -14.50 24.16 28.99
C ARG A 160 -15.63 23.18 29.27
N SER A 161 -15.60 22.56 30.44
CA SER A 161 -16.73 21.81 30.99
C SER A 161 -17.97 22.74 31.05
N PRO A 162 -19.12 22.36 30.47
CA PRO A 162 -20.35 23.18 30.56
C PRO A 162 -20.95 23.20 31.98
N THR A 163 -20.51 22.34 32.87
CA THR A 163 -20.98 22.25 34.25
C THR A 163 -19.78 22.24 35.18
N GLY A 164 -19.59 23.32 35.94
CA GLY A 164 -18.48 23.49 36.87
C GLY A 164 -18.58 22.59 38.11
N GLY A 165 -18.60 21.26 37.92
CA GLY A 165 -18.56 20.27 38.99
C GLY A 165 -17.36 19.37 38.84
N MET A 166 -16.44 19.38 39.82
CA MET A 166 -15.34 18.41 39.88
C MET A 166 -15.89 17.05 40.29
N TYR A 167 -15.71 16.04 39.45
CA TYR A 167 -15.79 14.64 39.86
C TYR A 167 -14.44 13.97 39.58
N HIS A 168 -13.91 13.33 40.62
CA HIS A 168 -12.78 12.40 40.53
C HIS A 168 -13.29 11.09 39.94
N GLU A 169 -13.01 10.82 38.66
CA GLU A 169 -13.21 9.49 38.12
C GLU A 169 -11.98 8.65 38.40
N ARG A 170 -12.15 7.64 39.26
CA ARG A 170 -11.14 6.65 39.60
C ARG A 170 -10.92 5.76 38.38
N PHE A 171 -9.67 5.67 37.95
CA PHE A 171 -9.22 4.61 37.05
C PHE A 171 -9.36 3.26 37.77
N VAL A 172 -10.06 2.30 37.15
CA VAL A 172 -9.93 0.88 37.52
C VAL A 172 -9.64 0.11 36.24
N MET A 173 -8.65 -0.77 36.35
CA MET A 173 -8.05 -1.61 35.30
C MET A 173 -9.06 -2.52 34.60
#